data_AF-A0A529PKZ4-F1
#
_entry.id   AF-A0A529PKZ4-F1
#
_cell.length_a   1.000
_cell.length_b   1.000
_cell.length_c   1.000
_cell.angle_alpha   90.00
_cell.angle_beta   90.00
_cell.angle_gamma   90.00
#
_symmetry.space_group_name_H-M   'P 1'
#
loop_
_entity.id
_entity.type
_entity.pdbx_description
1 polymer ?
#
loop_
_entity_poly.entity_id
_entity_poly.type
_entity_poly.pdbx_seq_one_letter_code
_entity_poly.pdbx_strand_id
1 'polypeptide(L)' 'MATASVSGSREEEVWRRLGEVNDPELDEAITEMGFVERAEITSDGTVEVDFRLPTYW' A
#
# COMPACT_ATOMS: atom_id res chain seq x y z
N MET A 1 -27.13 -11.67 -8.72
CA MET A 1 -26.22 -10.96 -7.81
C MET A 1 -24.80 -11.31 -8.23
N ALA A 2 -24.22 -10.53 -9.14
CA ALA A 2 -22.85 -10.74 -9.62
C ALA A 2 -21.93 -9.79 -8.85
N THR A 3 -21.14 -10.33 -7.93
CA THR A 3 -20.05 -9.63 -7.24
C THR A 3 -18.87 -9.50 -8.21
N ALA A 4 -19.00 -8.62 -9.20
CA ALA A 4 -17.86 -8.21 -10.02
C ALA A 4 -16.96 -7.29 -9.20
N SER A 5 -15.66 -7.56 -9.27
CA SER A 5 -14.56 -7.01 -8.46
C SER A 5 -14.59 -5.50 -8.22
N VAL A 6 -14.92 -5.10 -6.99
CA VAL A 6 -14.59 -3.77 -6.42
C VAL A 6 -13.24 -3.83 -5.67
N SER A 7 -12.65 -5.02 -5.58
CA SER A 7 -11.18 -5.08 -5.54
C SER A 7 -10.63 -4.53 -6.87
N GLY A 8 -9.35 -4.45 -7.18
CA GLY A 8 -8.90 -3.65 -8.34
C GLY A 8 -9.04 -2.16 -8.03
N SER A 9 -10.25 -1.58 -8.05
CA SER A 9 -10.42 -0.13 -7.83
C SER A 9 -10.09 0.33 -6.41
N ARG A 10 -10.36 -0.49 -5.39
CA ARG A 10 -10.00 -0.14 -4.00
C ARG A 10 -8.53 -0.39 -3.70
N GLU A 11 -7.94 -1.46 -4.21
CA GLU A 11 -6.51 -1.73 -4.07
C GLU A 11 -5.69 -0.67 -4.81
N GLU A 12 -6.10 -0.26 -6.02
CA GLU A 12 -5.52 0.88 -6.73
C GLU A 12 -5.58 2.17 -5.90
N GLU A 13 -6.71 2.42 -5.22
CA GLU A 13 -6.86 3.58 -4.34
C GLU A 13 -5.95 3.50 -3.11
N VAL A 14 -5.74 2.31 -2.54
CA VAL A 14 -4.76 2.09 -1.46
C VAL A 14 -3.35 2.40 -1.96
N TRP A 15 -2.95 1.85 -3.09
CA TRP A 15 -1.63 2.11 -3.68
C TRP A 15 -1.41 3.58 -3.99
N ARG A 16 -2.42 4.26 -4.55
CA ARG A 16 -2.39 5.71 -4.81
C ARG A 16 -2.16 6.50 -3.52
N ARG A 17 -2.84 6.13 -2.43
CA ARG A 17 -2.69 6.79 -1.12
C ARG A 17 -1.33 6.50 -0.47
N LEU A 18 -0.82 5.28 -0.59
CA LEU A 18 0.51 4.94 -0.08
C LEU A 18 1.61 5.71 -0.81
N GLY A 19 1.43 6.00 -2.11
CA GLY A 19 2.35 6.85 -2.88
C GLY A 19 2.38 8.32 -2.48
N GLU A 20 1.44 8.79 -1.65
CA GLU A 20 1.45 10.14 -1.06
C GLU A 20 2.22 10.19 0.28
N VAL A 21 2.69 9.04 0.79
CA VAL A 21 3.43 8.95 2.04
C VAL A 21 4.93 9.01 1.75
N ASN A 22 5.55 10.13 2.09
CA ASN A 22 7.00 10.32 1.96
C ASN A 22 7.75 9.86 3.22
N ASP A 23 8.94 9.31 3.03
CA ASP A 23 9.91 9.10 4.10
C ASP A 23 10.45 10.45 4.59
N PRO A 24 10.45 10.73 5.91
CA PRO A 24 10.85 12.03 6.45
C PRO A 24 12.34 12.33 6.31
N GLU A 25 13.19 11.32 6.11
CA GLU A 25 14.64 11.49 5.99
C GLU A 25 15.05 11.74 4.53
N LEU A 26 14.36 11.10 3.58
CA LEU A 26 14.74 11.11 2.16
C LEU A 26 13.78 11.90 1.25
N ASP A 27 12.62 12.33 1.76
CA ASP A 27 11.57 13.07 1.01
C ASP A 27 11.08 12.36 -0.27
N GLU A 28 11.13 11.03 -0.25
CA GLU A 28 10.70 10.15 -1.35
C GLU A 28 9.54 9.27 -0.90
N ALA A 29 8.64 8.94 -1.82
CA ALA A 29 7.48 8.10 -1.51
C ALA A 29 7.91 6.68 -1.12
N ILE A 30 7.36 6.14 -0.03
CA ILE A 30 7.70 4.80 0.48
C ILE A 30 7.44 3.67 -0.54
N THR A 31 6.55 3.91 -1.51
CA THR A 31 6.27 2.99 -2.61
C THR A 31 7.36 2.99 -3.67
N GLU A 32 7.94 4.16 -3.99
CA GLU A 32 9.05 4.29 -4.96
C GLU A 32 10.34 3.71 -4.39
N MET A 33 10.54 3.85 -3.09
CA MET A 33 11.67 3.27 -2.35
C MET A 33 11.59 1.74 -2.21
N GLY A 34 10.47 1.13 -2.58
CA GLY A 34 10.24 -0.31 -2.46
C GLY A 34 10.09 -0.79 -1.01
N PHE A 35 9.65 0.07 -0.09
CA PHE A 35 9.41 -0.33 1.30
C PHE A 35 8.10 -1.07 1.47
N VAL A 36 7.11 -0.83 0.59
CA VAL A 36 5.84 -1.54 0.56
C VAL A 36 5.95 -2.73 -0.40
N GLU A 37 6.00 -3.95 0.15
CA GLU A 37 6.11 -5.19 -0.65
C GLU A 37 4.74 -5.72 -1.07
N ARG A 38 3.69 -5.48 -0.27
CA ARG A 38 2.30 -5.86 -0.55
C ARG A 38 1.34 -4.90 0.11
N ALA A 39 0.23 -4.60 -0.56
CA ALA A 39 -0.93 -3.93 0.01
C ALA A 39 -2.20 -4.59 -0.54
N GLU A 40 -3.03 -5.15 0.35
CA GLU A 40 -4.25 -5.86 -0.02
C GLU A 40 -5.42 -5.50 0.89
N ILE A 41 -6.64 -5.72 0.38
CA ILE A 41 -7.87 -5.51 1.14
C ILE A 41 -8.44 -6.88 1.49
N THR A 42 -8.58 -7.14 2.78
CA THR A 42 -9.17 -8.39 3.28
C THR A 42 -10.68 -8.43 3.03
N SER A 43 -11.28 -9.62 3.16
CA SER A 43 -12.72 -9.81 2.92
C SER A 43 -13.61 -9.02 3.90
N ASP A 44 -13.09 -8.69 5.07
CA ASP A 44 -13.71 -7.85 6.10
C ASP A 44 -13.49 -6.34 5.87
N GLY A 45 -12.75 -5.96 4.83
CA GLY A 45 -12.50 -4.57 4.45
C GLY A 45 -11.32 -3.91 5.15
N THR A 46 -10.50 -4.68 5.87
CA THR A 46 -9.24 -4.22 6.45
C THR A 46 -8.18 -4.10 5.37
N VAL A 47 -7.27 -3.12 5.50
CA VAL A 47 -6.11 -2.98 4.62
C VAL A 47 -4.89 -3.55 5.33
N GLU A 48 -4.28 -4.57 4.74
CA GLU A 48 -3.01 -5.14 5.22
C GLU A 48 -1.88 -4.67 4.33
N VAL A 49 -0.79 -4.20 4.94
CA VAL A 49 0.39 -3.66 4.26
C VAL A 49 1.65 -4.30 4.82
N ASP A 50 2.40 -4.97 3.95
CA ASP A 50 3.73 -5.49 4.28
C ASP A 50 4.76 -4.40 4.02
N PHE A 51 5.31 -3.86 5.12
CA PHE A 51 6.29 -2.78 5.08
C PHE A 51 7.64 -3.25 5.64
N ARG A 52 8.71 -3.04 4.87
CA ARG A 52 10.07 -3.45 5.24
C ARG A 52 11.05 -2.30 5.04
N LEU A 53 11.70 -1.88 6.12
CA LEU A 53 12.84 -0.98 6.06
C LEU A 53 14.10 -1.74 5.62
N PRO A 54 14.96 -1.13 4.79
CA PRO A 54 16.18 -1.77 4.28
C PRO A 54 17.21 -2.03 5.38
N THR A 55 17.15 -1.32 6.51
CA THR A 55 18.02 -1.55 7.68
C THR A 55 17.28 -1.20 8.96
N TYR A 56 17.43 -2.04 9.99
CA TYR A 56 17.13 -1.68 11.39
C TYR A 56 18.18 -0.69 11.87
N TRP A 57 17.75 0.35 12.60
CA TRP A 57 18.62 1.13 13.48
C TRP A 57 19.02 0.32 14.72
#